data_AF-A0A815T0Q5-F1
#
_entry.id   AF-A0A815T0Q5-F1
#
_cell.length_a   1.000
_cell.length_b   1.000
_cell.length_c   1.000
_cell.angle_alpha   90.00
_cell.angle_beta   90.00
_cell.angle_gamma   90.00
#
_symmetry.space_group_name_H-M   'P 1'
#
loop_
_entity.id
_entity.type
_entity.pdbx_description
1 polymer ?
#
loop_
_entity_poly.entity_id
_entity_poly.type
_entity_poly.pdbx_seq_one_letter_code
_entity_poly.pdbx_strand_id
1 'polypeptide(L)'
;MCQIGKYKYAKNKDLHVQIVHLLYDRDNEDIQFVFTVVLPKQGVLFDEVEQKLALKPDLMQKILSNQNARTEKLHLYLPKFKMEAVFQLNGVLIQLGM
;
A
#
# COMPACT_ATOMS: atom_id res chain seq x y z
N MET A 1 -3.30 16.79 1.78
CA MET A 1 -2.04 17.01 2.51
C MET A 1 -0.92 17.09 1.48
N CYS A 2 -0.09 18.12 1.55
CA CYS A 2 1.09 18.28 0.70
C CYS A 2 2.27 18.52 1.61
N GLN A 3 3.30 17.67 1.53
CA GLN A 3 4.49 17.79 2.35
C GLN A 3 5.73 17.31 1.61
N ILE A 4 6.87 17.93 1.91
CA ILE A 4 8.18 17.50 1.42
C ILE A 4 8.90 16.85 2.60
N GLY A 5 9.34 15.61 2.44
CA GLY A 5 9.92 14.85 3.54
C GLY A 5 10.71 13.64 3.06
N LYS A 6 11.38 12.99 4.01
CA LYS A 6 12.05 11.71 3.76
C LYS A 6 11.07 10.58 4.08
N TYR A 7 10.84 9.71 3.10
CA TYR A 7 9.93 8.57 3.23
C TYR A 7 10.60 7.31 2.71
N LYS A 8 10.21 6.16 3.25
CA LYS A 8 10.58 4.87 2.69
C LYS A 8 9.78 4.67 1.40
N TYR A 9 10.50 4.47 0.30
CA TYR A 9 9.96 4.45 -1.05
C TYR A 9 10.51 3.26 -1.83
N ALA A 10 9.65 2.62 -2.61
CA ALA A 10 10.01 1.55 -3.51
C ALA A 10 9.32 1.70 -4.86
N LYS A 11 9.93 1.11 -5.88
CA LYS A 11 9.32 0.91 -7.20
C LYS A 11 9.28 -0.58 -7.47
N ASN A 12 8.13 -1.10 -7.84
CA ASN A 12 8.03 -2.47 -8.33
C ASN A 12 7.90 -2.43 -9.86
N LYS A 13 8.89 -3.00 -10.55
CA LYS A 13 8.93 -3.00 -12.03
C LYS A 13 7.89 -3.97 -12.61
N ASP A 14 7.69 -5.13 -11.99
CA ASP A 14 6.78 -6.17 -12.47
C ASP A 14 5.32 -5.72 -12.47
N LEU A 15 4.95 -4.93 -11.45
CA LEU A 15 3.61 -4.37 -11.30
C LEU A 15 3.48 -2.94 -11.85
N HIS A 16 4.59 -2.33 -12.27
CA HIS A 16 4.64 -0.92 -12.68
C HIS A 16 4.01 0.03 -11.64
N VAL A 17 4.24 -0.22 -10.34
CA VAL A 17 3.73 0.63 -9.24
C VAL A 17 4.84 1.39 -8.51
N GLN A 18 4.45 2.46 -7.85
CA GLN A 18 5.21 3.22 -6.88
C GLN A 18 4.63 2.95 -5.49
N ILE A 19 5.50 2.76 -4.50
CA ILE A 19 5.09 2.38 -3.14
C ILE A 19 5.72 3.36 -2.17
N VAL A 20 4.91 3.92 -1.28
CA VAL A 20 5.35 4.79 -0.19
C VAL A 20 4.89 4.21 1.13
N HIS A 21 5.80 4.12 2.10
CA HIS A 21 5.50 3.74 3.47
C HIS A 21 5.55 4.95 4.38
N LEU A 22 4.43 5.28 5.02
CA LEU A 22 4.29 6.34 6.00
C LEU A 22 4.20 5.74 7.40
N LEU A 23 5.21 6.04 8.22
CA LEU A 23 5.23 5.66 9.64
C LEU A 23 4.31 6.61 10.42
N TYR A 24 3.39 6.07 11.22
CA TYR A 24 2.52 6.88 12.08
C TYR A 24 3.27 7.42 13.30
N ASP A 25 4.03 6.55 13.97
CA ASP A 25 4.87 6.92 15.10
C ASP A 25 6.33 6.61 14.74
N ARG A 26 7.22 7.56 15.01
CA ARG A 26 8.66 7.44 14.71
C ARG A 26 9.49 7.13 15.95
N ASP A 27 8.91 7.26 17.13
CA ASP A 27 9.66 7.23 18.40
C ASP A 27 9.46 5.93 19.18
N ASN A 28 8.47 5.10 18.82
CA ASN A 28 8.18 3.84 19.49
C ASN A 28 8.71 2.64 18.68
N GLU A 29 9.79 2.03 19.15
CA GLU A 29 10.51 0.97 18.41
C GLU A 29 9.76 -0.36 18.37
N ASP A 30 8.82 -0.60 19.29
CA ASP A 30 8.15 -1.89 19.47
C ASP A 30 6.96 -2.13 18.52
N ILE A 31 6.28 -1.07 18.04
CA ILE A 31 5.13 -1.20 17.14
C ILE A 31 5.16 -0.11 16.06
N GLN A 32 5.65 -0.49 14.87
CA GLN A 32 5.63 0.39 13.71
C GLN A 32 4.32 0.21 12.94
N PHE A 33 3.32 1.04 13.23
CA PHE A 33 2.16 1.18 12.34
C PHE A 33 2.60 1.89 11.06
N VAL A 34 2.47 1.19 9.92
CA VAL A 34 2.87 1.68 8.62
C VAL A 34 1.66 1.79 7.70
N PHE A 35 1.34 3.01 7.28
CA PHE A 35 0.42 3.22 6.18
C PHE A 35 1.16 3.06 4.85
N THR A 36 0.82 2.02 4.10
CA THR A 36 1.44 1.74 2.79
C THR A 36 0.52 2.19 1.67
N VAL A 37 1.02 3.12 0.85
CA VAL A 37 0.33 3.60 -0.35
C VAL A 37 0.95 2.90 -1.56
N VAL A 38 0.13 2.19 -2.32
CA VAL A 38 0.50 1.58 -3.60
C VAL A 38 -0.17 2.36 -4.71
N LEU A 39 0.62 2.97 -5.58
CA LEU A 39 0.15 3.83 -6.67
C LEU A 39 0.61 3.28 -8.01
N PRO A 40 -0.29 2.85 -8.91
CA PRO A 40 0.06 2.48 -10.28
C PRO A 40 0.68 3.67 -11.03
N LYS A 41 1.65 3.39 -11.91
CA LYS A 41 2.15 4.39 -12.84
C LYS A 41 1.08 4.74 -13.87
N GLN A 42 1.24 5.90 -14.50
CA GLN A 42 0.36 6.35 -15.57
C GLN A 42 0.26 5.31 -16.69
N GLY A 43 -0.97 5.03 -17.13
CA GLY A 43 -1.26 4.04 -18.15
C GLY A 43 -1.48 2.61 -17.63
N VAL A 44 -1.29 2.35 -16.34
CA VAL A 44 -1.57 1.04 -15.71
C VAL A 44 -2.95 1.11 -15.05
N LEU A 45 -3.83 0.15 -15.37
CA LEU A 45 -5.14 0.04 -14.75
C LEU A 45 -5.03 -0.51 -13.34
N PHE A 46 -5.85 0.00 -12.42
CA PHE A 46 -5.85 -0.45 -11.02
C PHE A 46 -6.22 -1.94 -10.91
N ASP A 47 -7.24 -2.36 -11.65
CA ASP A 47 -7.72 -3.75 -11.67
C ASP A 47 -6.62 -4.75 -12.09
N GLU A 48 -5.74 -4.36 -13.03
CA GLU A 48 -4.62 -5.21 -13.45
C GLU A 48 -3.61 -5.41 -12.31
N VAL A 49 -3.40 -4.38 -11.49
CA VAL A 49 -2.54 -4.46 -10.32
C VAL A 49 -3.17 -5.35 -9.26
N GLU A 50 -4.48 -5.20 -8.99
CA GLU A 50 -5.21 -6.05 -8.03
C GLU A 50 -5.19 -7.52 -8.43
N GLN A 51 -5.46 -7.85 -9.69
CA GLN A 51 -5.41 -9.22 -10.19
C GLN A 51 -4.01 -9.82 -10.05
N LYS A 52 -2.97 -9.07 -10.41
CA LYS A 52 -1.57 -9.55 -10.28
C LYS A 52 -1.18 -9.76 -8.81
N LEU A 53 -1.70 -8.95 -7.89
CA LEU A 53 -1.48 -9.12 -6.45
C LEU A 53 -2.22 -10.35 -5.92
N ALA A 54 -3.47 -10.56 -6.34
CA ALA A 54 -4.26 -11.73 -5.95
C ALA A 54 -3.62 -13.04 -6.42
N LEU A 55 -3.05 -13.06 -7.63
CA LEU A 55 -2.39 -14.23 -8.21
C LEU A 55 -0.98 -14.50 -7.65
N LYS A 56 -0.35 -13.52 -6.98
CA LYS A 56 1.04 -13.61 -6.49
C LYS A 56 1.17 -13.12 -5.05
N PRO A 57 0.80 -13.94 -4.05
CA PRO A 57 0.86 -13.56 -2.64
C PRO A 57 2.27 -13.16 -2.18
N ASP A 58 3.33 -13.73 -2.77
CA ASP A 58 4.72 -13.35 -2.49
C ASP A 58 5.02 -11.88 -2.83
N LEU A 59 4.39 -11.34 -3.88
CA LEU A 59 4.57 -9.93 -4.25
C LEU A 59 3.91 -9.02 -3.21
N MET A 60 2.74 -9.41 -2.71
CA MET A 60 2.05 -8.66 -1.66
C MET A 60 2.89 -8.61 -0.37
N GLN A 61 3.45 -9.74 0.06
CA GLN A 61 4.37 -9.76 1.21
C GLN A 61 5.61 -8.89 0.99
N LYS A 62 6.21 -8.93 -0.21
CA LYS A 62 7.36 -8.08 -0.56
C LYS A 62 7.05 -6.59 -0.57
N ILE A 63 5.83 -6.21 -0.93
CA ILE A 63 5.38 -4.81 -0.87
C ILE A 63 5.23 -4.40 0.58
N LEU A 64 4.61 -5.24 1.42
CA LEU A 64 4.33 -4.91 2.82
C LEU A 64 5.58 -4.96 3.71
N SER A 65 6.56 -5.81 3.41
CA SER A 65 7.74 -6.03 4.26
C SER A 65 8.71 -4.85 4.30
N ASN A 66 8.56 -3.84 3.42
CA ASN A 66 9.38 -2.62 3.40
C ASN A 66 10.88 -2.87 3.16
N GLN A 67 11.31 -4.12 2.94
CA GLN A 67 12.72 -4.53 2.85
C GLN A 67 13.44 -3.94 1.64
N ASN A 68 12.72 -3.74 0.54
CA ASN A 68 13.26 -3.17 -0.70
C ASN A 68 13.10 -1.65 -0.79
N ALA A 69 12.48 -1.02 0.22
CA ALA A 69 12.25 0.41 0.21
C ALA A 69 13.50 1.16 0.68
N ARG A 70 13.83 2.24 -0.03
CA ARG A 70 14.91 3.15 0.32
C ARG A 70 14.34 4.45 0.85
N THR A 71 15.05 5.09 1.77
CA THR A 71 14.65 6.40 2.25
C THR A 71 14.98 7.45 1.20
N GLU A 72 13.96 8.07 0.62
CA GLU A 72 14.09 9.08 -0.43
C GLU A 72 13.37 10.37 -0.03
N LYS A 73 13.88 11.53 -0.50
CA LYS A 73 13.22 12.81 -0.32
C LYS A 73 12.14 12.96 -1.39
N LEU A 74 10.87 13.00 -0.98
CA LEU A 74 9.72 13.05 -1.89
C LEU A 74 8.83 14.26 -1.60
N HIS A 75 8.15 14.71 -2.65
CA HIS A 75 7.01 15.61 -2.57
C HIS A 75 5.75 14.74 -2.51
N LEU A 76 5.19 14.58 -1.32
CA LEU A 76 4.03 13.72 -1.10
C LEU A 76 2.75 14.53 -1.21
N TYR A 77 1.92 14.17 -2.19
CA TYR A 77 0.56 14.67 -2.35
C TYR A 77 -0.40 13.54 -2.01
N LEU A 78 -1.08 13.67 -0.88
CA LEU A 78 -2.05 12.67 -0.41
C LEU A 78 -3.37 13.37 -0.11
N PRO A 79 -4.51 12.94 -0.69
CA PRO A 79 -5.79 13.53 -0.35
C PRO A 79 -6.14 13.24 1.12
N LYS A 80 -6.99 14.09 1.69
CA LYS A 80 -7.56 13.81 3.01
C LYS A 80 -8.64 12.75 2.81
N PHE A 81 -8.50 11.60 3.45
CA PHE A 81 -9.49 10.53 3.37
C PHE A 81 -10.37 10.52 4.61
N LYS A 82 -11.67 10.33 4.40
CA LYS A 82 -12.59 9.82 5.41
C LYS A 82 -13.25 8.61 4.78
N MET A 83 -12.99 7.42 5.32
CA MET A 83 -13.54 6.17 4.79
C MET A 83 -14.51 5.60 5.81
N GLU A 84 -15.75 5.39 5.39
CA GLU A 84 -16.80 4.74 6.17
C GLU A 84 -17.47 3.72 5.24
N ALA A 85 -17.53 2.47 5.68
CA ALA A 85 -18.13 1.38 4.92
C ALA A 85 -18.81 0.40 5.88
N VAL A 86 -19.94 -0.15 5.44
CA VAL A 86 -20.71 -1.17 6.15
C VAL A 86 -20.77 -2.40 5.26
N PHE A 87 -20.33 -3.54 5.77
CA PHE A 87 -20.30 -4.80 5.02
C PHE A 87 -21.20 -5.84 5.69
N GLN A 88 -22.04 -6.51 4.90
CA GLN A 88 -22.80 -7.68 5.35
C GLN A 88 -21.96 -8.94 5.12
N LEU A 89 -21.42 -9.50 6.20
CA LEU A 89 -20.41 -10.56 6.11
C LEU A 89 -20.98 -11.92 5.72
N ASN A 90 -22.26 -12.20 6.00
CA ASN A 90 -22.85 -13.52 5.80
C ASN A 90 -22.65 -14.03 4.36
N GLY A 91 -22.92 -13.19 3.34
CA GLY A 91 -22.75 -13.60 1.94
C GLY A 91 -21.29 -13.84 1.55
N VAL A 92 -20.36 -13.03 2.07
CA VAL A 92 -18.92 -13.17 1.79
C VAL A 92 -18.37 -14.43 2.44
N LEU A 93 -18.75 -14.72 3.68
CA LEU A 93 -18.30 -15.90 4.41
C LEU A 93 -18.79 -17.20 3.75
N ILE A 94 -20.04 -17.22 3.27
CA ILE A 94 -20.58 -18.35 2.50
C ILE A 94 -19.77 -18.60 1.23
N GLN A 95 -19.41 -17.55 0.50
CA GLN A 95 -18.59 -17.68 -0.71
C GLN A 95 -17.16 -18.19 -0.41
N LEU A 96 -16.65 -17.94 0.81
CA LEU A 96 -15.36 -18.46 1.27
C LEU A 96 -15.45 -19.88 1.86
N GLY A 97 -16.65 -20.47 1.94
CA GLY A 97 -16.87 -21.85 2.38
C GLY A 97 -17.29 -22.03 3.84
N MET A 98 -17.81 -20.99 4.50
CA MET A 98 -18.45 -21.07 5.82
C MET A 98 -19.97 -21.26 5.75
#